data_AF-A0AA87K6N5-F1
#
_entry.id   AF-A0AA87K6N5-F1
#
_cell.length_a   1.000
_cell.length_b   1.000
_cell.length_c   1.000
_cell.angle_alpha   90.00
_cell.angle_beta   90.00
_cell.angle_gamma   90.00
#
_symmetry.space_group_name_H-M   'P 1'
#
loop_
_entity.id
_entity.type
_entity.pdbx_description
1 polymer ?
#
loop_
_entity_poly.entity_id
_entity_poly.type
_entity_poly.pdbx_seq_one_letter_code
_entity_poly.pdbx_strand_id
1 'polypeptide(L)'
;MFFQKIAFSNLRKNTKAYTPFLLSMSLLVAVIMMTQIIVNNPGMNKLPSSQSAIFMFRLGNIILMIFAAIFSFYTNNFLIK
;
A
#
# COMPACT_ATOMS: atom_id res chain seq x y z
N MET A 1 -15.84 -24.36 3.45
CA MET A 1 -15.44 -23.96 4.83
C MET A 1 -14.12 -24.56 5.32
N PHE A 2 -13.68 -25.74 4.84
CA PHE A 2 -12.42 -26.37 5.30
C PHE A 2 -11.16 -25.52 5.05
N PHE A 3 -11.01 -24.95 3.85
CA PHE A 3 -9.86 -24.09 3.50
C PHE A 3 -9.78 -22.79 4.32
N GLN A 4 -10.92 -22.18 4.66
CA GLN A 4 -10.97 -20.98 5.51
C GLN A 4 -10.44 -21.26 6.92
N LYS A 5 -10.78 -22.43 7.49
CA LYS A 5 -10.24 -22.85 8.80
C LYS A 5 -8.73 -23.04 8.77
N ILE A 6 -8.19 -23.64 7.70
CA ILE A 6 -6.75 -23.87 7.55
C ILE A 6 -6.00 -22.55 7.31
N ALA A 7 -6.56 -21.65 6.49
CA ALA A 7 -5.99 -20.34 6.21
C ALA A 7 -5.93 -19.47 7.49
N PHE A 8 -7.02 -19.43 8.25
CA PHE A 8 -7.08 -18.68 9.51
C PHE A 8 -6.14 -19.26 10.57
N SER A 9 -6.05 -20.59 10.66
CA SER A 9 -5.08 -21.26 11.54
C SER A 9 -3.64 -20.90 11.18
N ASN A 10 -3.30 -20.82 9.90
CA ASN A 10 -1.97 -20.43 9.43
C ASN A 10 -1.64 -18.96 9.74
N LEU A 11 -2.59 -18.05 9.49
CA LEU A 11 -2.46 -16.62 9.83
C LEU A 11 -2.22 -16.42 11.34
N ARG A 12 -2.97 -17.14 12.19
CA ARG A 12 -2.82 -17.07 13.66
C ARG A 12 -1.55 -17.73 14.18
N LYS A 13 -0.95 -18.67 13.45
CA LYS A 13 0.31 -19.31 13.84
C LYS A 13 1.51 -18.43 13.51
N ASN A 14 1.41 -17.64 12.43
CA ASN A 14 2.47 -16.74 11.94
C ASN A 14 2.21 -15.25 12.23
N THR A 15 1.34 -14.93 13.20
CA THR A 15 0.87 -13.56 13.46
C THR A 15 2.00 -12.57 13.74
N LYS A 16 3.11 -13.00 14.37
CA LYS A 16 4.28 -12.13 14.61
C LYS A 16 4.87 -11.55 13.31
N ALA A 17 4.78 -12.26 12.19
CA ALA A 17 5.22 -11.78 10.89
C ALA A 17 4.08 -11.07 10.13
N TYR A 18 2.86 -11.59 10.20
CA TYR A 18 1.70 -11.02 9.50
C TYR A 18 1.25 -9.66 10.05
N THR A 19 1.30 -9.46 11.37
CA THR A 19 0.84 -8.21 12.01
C THR A 19 1.63 -6.98 11.53
N PRO A 20 2.98 -6.93 11.61
CA PRO A 20 3.73 -5.78 11.13
C PRO A 20 3.61 -5.60 9.62
N PHE A 21 3.46 -6.69 8.85
CA PHE A 21 3.23 -6.62 7.41
C PHE A 21 1.90 -5.97 7.05
N LEU A 22 0.79 -6.46 7.62
CA LEU A 22 -0.53 -5.90 7.37
C LEU A 22 -0.57 -4.43 7.77
N LEU A 23 0.07 -4.06 8.88
CA LEU A 23 0.20 -2.68 9.31
C LEU A 23 0.98 -1.83 8.30
N SER A 24 2.14 -2.29 7.84
CA SER A 24 2.94 -1.59 6.81
C SER A 24 2.15 -1.40 5.51
N MET A 25 1.45 -2.44 5.06
CA MET A 25 0.66 -2.38 3.83
C MET A 25 -0.57 -1.48 3.99
N SER A 26 -1.16 -1.41 5.20
CA SER A 26 -2.22 -0.46 5.53
C SER A 26 -1.72 0.99 5.48
N LEU A 27 -0.52 1.25 6.02
CA LEU A 27 0.11 2.57 5.96
C LEU A 27 0.42 2.98 4.51
N LEU A 28 0.90 2.04 3.70
CA LEU A 28 1.18 2.31 2.29
C LEU A 28 -0.10 2.69 1.51
N VAL A 29 -1.19 1.96 1.74
CA VAL A 29 -2.51 2.30 1.17
C VAL A 29 -2.98 3.67 1.66
N ALA A 30 -2.77 4.00 2.94
CA ALA A 30 -3.14 5.30 3.49
C ALA A 30 -2.38 6.45 2.78
N VAL A 31 -1.07 6.30 2.55
CA VAL A 31 -0.27 7.30 1.83
C VAL A 31 -0.74 7.45 0.39
N ILE A 32 -1.00 6.34 -0.31
CA ILE A 32 -1.54 6.36 -1.68
C ILE A 32 -2.88 7.12 -1.70
N MET A 33 -3.80 6.79 -0.79
CA MET A 33 -5.08 7.48 -0.67
C MET A 33 -4.93 8.98 -0.40
N MET A 34 -4.04 9.38 0.51
CA MET A 34 -3.76 10.78 0.80
C MET A 34 -3.30 11.53 -0.45
N THR A 35 -2.37 10.95 -1.22
CA THR A 35 -1.91 11.58 -2.47
C THR A 35 -3.02 11.73 -3.50
N GLN A 36 -3.92 10.74 -3.62
CA GLN A 36 -5.08 10.82 -4.51
C GLN A 36 -6.07 11.91 -4.06
N ILE A 37 -6.33 12.02 -2.76
CA ILE A 37 -7.20 13.06 -2.20
C ILE A 37 -6.62 14.44 -2.49
N ILE A 38 -5.32 14.62 -2.31
CA ILE A 38 -4.63 15.90 -2.58
C ILE A 38 -4.70 16.26 -4.07
N VAL A 39 -4.37 15.33 -4.96
CA VAL A 39 -4.36 15.56 -6.41
C VAL A 39 -5.76 15.86 -6.96
N ASN A 40 -6.79 15.19 -6.44
CA ASN A 40 -8.18 15.38 -6.87
C ASN A 40 -8.88 16.54 -6.14
N ASN A 41 -8.20 17.22 -5.22
CA ASN A 41 -8.76 18.37 -4.53
C ASN A 41 -8.88 19.57 -5.49
N PRO A 42 -10.02 20.26 -5.57
CA PRO A 42 -10.18 21.43 -6.44
C PRO A 42 -9.24 22.59 -6.08
N GLY A 43 -8.74 22.66 -4.84
CA GLY A 43 -7.69 23.59 -4.42
C GLY A 43 -6.34 23.33 -5.09
N MET A 44 -6.07 22.10 -5.52
CA MET A 44 -4.82 21.74 -6.21
C MET A 44 -4.66 22.49 -7.53
N ASN A 45 -5.74 22.66 -8.28
CA ASN A 45 -5.72 23.38 -9.56
C ASN A 45 -5.54 24.89 -9.40
N LYS A 46 -5.75 25.43 -8.19
CA LYS A 46 -5.58 26.85 -7.87
C LYS A 46 -4.15 27.20 -7.45
N LEU A 47 -3.28 26.19 -7.28
CA LEU A 47 -1.88 26.41 -6.90
C LEU A 47 -1.08 26.96 -8.10
N PRO A 48 -0.14 27.89 -7.85
CA PRO A 48 0.88 28.23 -8.83
C PRO A 48 1.65 26.96 -9.22
N SER A 49 1.79 26.70 -10.52
CA SER A 49 2.47 25.48 -11.02
C SER A 49 1.79 24.16 -10.60
N SER A 50 0.47 24.16 -10.45
CA SER A 50 -0.35 22.98 -10.10
C SER A 50 -0.04 21.75 -10.96
N GLN A 51 0.21 21.94 -12.25
CA GLN A 51 0.55 20.86 -13.18
C GLN A 51 1.83 20.10 -12.78
N SER A 52 2.88 20.82 -12.36
CA SER A 52 4.13 20.21 -11.91
C SER A 52 3.94 19.44 -10.61
N ALA A 53 3.15 19.98 -9.68
CA ALA A 53 2.83 19.31 -8.42
C ALA A 53 2.01 18.03 -8.66
N ILE A 54 0.97 18.09 -9.50
CA ILE A 54 0.17 16.92 -9.89
C ILE A 54 1.06 15.84 -10.54
N PHE A 55 1.97 16.25 -11.42
CA PHE A 55 2.91 15.33 -12.05
C PHE A 55 3.81 14.63 -11.02
N MET A 56 4.37 15.40 -10.07
CA MET A 56 5.19 14.84 -8.98
C MET A 56 4.42 13.84 -8.11
N PHE A 57 3.18 14.16 -7.71
CA PHE A 57 2.36 13.24 -6.93
C PHE A 57 2.01 11.96 -7.70
N ARG A 58 1.70 12.07 -9.01
CA ARG A 58 1.43 10.91 -9.86
C ARG A 58 2.66 10.02 -10.02
N LEU A 59 3.84 10.62 -10.21
CA LEU A 59 5.10 9.89 -10.31
C LEU A 59 5.43 9.19 -8.97
N GLY A 60 5.27 9.89 -7.84
CA GLY A 60 5.40 9.30 -6.51
C GLY A 60 4.46 8.11 -6.30
N ASN A 61 3.21 8.19 -6.75
CA ASN A 61 2.25 7.09 -6.65
C ASN A 61 2.68 5.84 -7.44
N ILE A 62 3.25 6.02 -8.65
CA ILE A 62 3.81 4.92 -9.44
C ILE A 62 4.95 4.23 -8.69
N ILE A 63 5.86 5.02 -8.11
CA ILE A 63 6.98 4.50 -7.32
C ILE A 63 6.46 3.71 -6.10
N LEU A 64 5.50 4.27 -5.37
CA LEU A 64 4.89 3.60 -4.21
C LEU A 64 4.22 2.27 -4.61
N MET A 65 3.54 2.20 -5.75
CA MET A 65 2.96 0.95 -6.25
C MET A 65 4.02 -0.10 -6.58
N ILE A 66 5.15 0.29 -7.17
CA ILE A 66 6.25 -0.65 -7.45
C ILE A 66 6.81 -1.21 -6.14
N PHE A 67 7.09 -0.35 -5.15
CA PHE A 67 7.55 -0.80 -3.84
C PHE A 67 6.52 -1.68 -3.12
N ALA A 68 5.23 -1.34 -3.21
CA ALA A 68 4.14 -2.15 -2.68
C ALA A 68 4.18 -3.57 -3.25
N ALA A 69 4.31 -3.69 -4.57
CA ALA A 69 4.38 -4.96 -5.26
C ALA A 69 5.61 -5.76 -4.82
N ILE A 70 6.80 -5.13 -4.81
CA ILE A 70 8.05 -5.78 -4.39
C ILE A 70 7.93 -6.32 -2.96
N PHE A 71 7.45 -5.50 -2.01
CA PHE A 71 7.27 -5.94 -0.63
C PHE A 71 6.21 -7.04 -0.52
N SER A 72 5.10 -6.93 -1.25
CA SER A 72 4.06 -7.97 -1.26
C SER A 72 4.61 -9.32 -1.76
N PHE A 73 5.41 -9.34 -2.83
CA PHE A 73 6.04 -10.56 -3.34
C PHE A 73 7.10 -11.10 -2.40
N TYR A 74 7.96 -10.23 -1.85
CA TYR A 74 8.97 -10.62 -0.87
C TYR A 74 8.34 -11.25 0.37
N THR A 75 7.26 -10.65 0.89
CA THR A 75 6.53 -11.19 2.02
C THR A 75 5.82 -12.50 1.67
N ASN A 76 5.26 -12.64 0.47
CA ASN A 76 4.67 -13.92 0.05
C ASN A 76 5.72 -15.06 0.08
N ASN A 77 6.94 -14.79 -0.40
CA ASN A 77 8.05 -15.75 -0.31
C ASN A 77 8.57 -15.96 1.12
N PHE A 78 8.50 -14.97 2.00
CA PHE A 78 8.84 -15.11 3.42
C PHE A 78 7.82 -15.96 4.18
N LEU A 79 6.53 -15.82 3.84
CA LEU A 79 5.40 -16.50 4.48
C LEU A 79 5.19 -17.94 4.00
N ILE A 80 5.64 -18.26 2.79
CA ILE A 80 5.54 -19.61 2.20
C ILE A 80 6.69 -20.53 2.69
N LYS A 81 7.67 -20.00 3.45
CA LYS A 81 8.66 -20.81 4.19
C LYS A 81 8.14 -21.24 5.55
#